data_AF-A0A7Y8LD33-F1
#
_entry.id   AF-A0A7Y8LD33-F1
#
_cell.length_a   1.000
_cell.length_b   1.000
_cell.length_c   1.000
_cell.angle_alpha   90.00
_cell.angle_beta   90.00
_cell.angle_gamma   90.00
#
_symmetry.space_group_name_H-M   'P 1'
#
loop_
_entity.id
_entity.type
_entity.pdbx_description
1 polymer ?
#
loop_
_entity_poly.entity_id
_entity_poly.type
_entity_poly.pdbx_seq_one_letter_code
_entity_poly.pdbx_strand_id
1 'polypeptide(L)'
;MRKSVWIIQASCALCLGVLSGCASLFPPSPLAPVLLVDPAEGKLIEALAHEQYTRIESCEARKSCPQDQYTRGLIALFQSRERALESFQQVRALAPNSRIATMSTSWIELLQASGSGRSVLNVHQAGVPKVTEDFVWEALEREFEGANETVRGLFNERAKRVGGLMDRRPVISQDQATSPKEPDQAATIQALQKRLQERERTLAQRDQQMKVIASQLEDLKRIEKDTHDRRKAVRSSTIVAP
;
A
#
# COMPACT_ATOMS: atom_id res chain seq x y z
N MET A 1 -23.28 -67.12 22.23
CA MET A 1 -22.09 -66.22 22.20
C MET A 1 -21.75 -65.68 20.80
N ARG A 2 -22.74 -65.38 19.94
CA ARG A 2 -22.51 -64.93 18.55
C ARG A 2 -23.12 -63.57 18.20
N LYS A 3 -23.80 -62.91 19.15
CA LYS A 3 -24.49 -61.63 18.92
C LYS A 3 -23.74 -60.40 19.48
N SER A 4 -22.70 -60.63 20.29
CA SER A 4 -21.96 -59.55 20.98
C SER A 4 -20.73 -59.05 20.19
N VAL A 5 -20.32 -59.74 19.13
CA VAL A 5 -19.13 -59.38 18.32
C VAL A 5 -19.45 -58.33 17.25
N TRP A 6 -20.72 -58.22 16.83
CA TRP A 6 -21.12 -57.27 15.79
C TRP A 6 -21.24 -55.81 16.26
N ILE A 7 -21.42 -55.58 17.56
CA ILE A 7 -21.60 -54.21 18.11
C ILE A 7 -20.25 -53.50 18.28
N ILE A 8 -19.17 -54.25 18.50
CA ILE A 8 -17.82 -53.70 18.76
C ILE A 8 -17.14 -53.26 17.45
N GLN A 9 -17.50 -53.88 16.31
CA GLN A 9 -16.94 -53.52 15.01
C GLN A 9 -17.54 -52.21 14.45
N ALA A 10 -18.77 -51.87 14.85
CA ALA A 10 -19.42 -50.62 14.48
C ALA A 10 -18.95 -49.42 15.33
N SER A 11 -18.50 -49.65 16.57
CA SER A 11 -18.02 -48.58 17.46
C SER A 11 -16.60 -48.11 17.14
N CYS A 12 -15.74 -48.95 16.54
CA CYS A 12 -14.39 -48.52 16.14
C CYS A 12 -14.35 -47.72 14.83
N ALA A 13 -15.36 -47.85 13.96
CA ALA A 13 -15.43 -47.07 12.73
C ALA A 13 -15.90 -45.62 12.94
N LEU A 14 -16.61 -45.34 14.05
CA LEU A 14 -17.13 -44.00 14.36
C LEU A 14 -16.12 -43.09 15.10
N CYS A 15 -15.03 -43.63 15.65
CA CYS A 15 -14.06 -42.86 16.45
C CYS A 15 -12.81 -42.41 15.67
N LEU A 16 -12.68 -42.74 14.38
CA LEU A 16 -11.55 -42.32 13.54
C LEU A 16 -11.75 -40.95 12.86
N GLY A 17 -12.87 -40.26 13.13
CA GLY A 17 -13.25 -39.01 12.44
C GLY A 17 -12.96 -37.70 13.18
N VAL A 18 -12.23 -37.69 14.30
CA VAL A 18 -12.11 -36.47 15.15
C VAL A 18 -10.68 -35.94 15.32
N LEU A 19 -9.74 -36.36 14.45
CA LEU A 19 -8.40 -35.76 14.39
C LEU A 19 -8.07 -35.26 12.98
N SER A 20 -9.00 -34.50 12.38
CA SER A 20 -8.65 -33.59 11.30
C SER A 20 -8.33 -32.24 11.94
N GLY A 21 -7.04 -31.99 12.20
CA GLY A 21 -6.56 -30.66 12.49
C GLY A 21 -6.97 -29.71 11.36
N CYS A 22 -7.41 -28.50 11.71
CA CYS A 22 -7.70 -27.44 10.74
C CYS A 22 -6.39 -26.95 10.09
N ALA A 23 -5.82 -27.74 9.19
CA ALA A 23 -5.05 -27.18 8.10
C ALA A 23 -6.08 -26.42 7.24
N SER A 24 -6.02 -25.09 7.28
CA SER A 24 -6.94 -24.19 6.58
C SER A 24 -6.97 -24.49 5.07
N LEU A 25 -7.84 -25.42 4.67
CA LEU A 25 -8.18 -25.75 3.29
C LEU A 25 -9.28 -24.83 2.73
N PHE A 26 -9.75 -23.86 3.52
CA PHE A 26 -10.76 -22.93 3.08
C PHE A 26 -10.11 -21.68 2.48
N PRO A 27 -10.55 -21.24 1.28
CA PRO A 27 -10.17 -19.93 0.78
C PRO A 27 -10.56 -18.88 1.83
N PRO A 28 -9.74 -17.84 2.05
CA PRO A 28 -10.08 -16.79 2.99
C PRO A 28 -11.45 -16.23 2.66
N SER A 29 -12.30 -16.13 3.68
CA SER A 29 -13.67 -15.64 3.53
C SER A 29 -13.65 -14.32 2.77
N PRO A 30 -14.48 -14.13 1.74
CA PRO A 30 -14.39 -12.96 0.89
C PRO A 30 -14.82 -11.67 1.61
N LEU A 31 -15.48 -11.83 2.76
CA LEU A 31 -15.84 -10.79 3.72
C LEU A 31 -14.69 -10.36 4.64
N ALA A 32 -13.56 -11.08 4.66
CA ALA A 32 -12.44 -10.74 5.53
C ALA A 32 -11.72 -9.47 5.03
N PRO A 33 -11.35 -8.55 5.95
CA PRO A 33 -10.52 -7.41 5.59
C PRO A 33 -9.11 -7.87 5.19
N VAL A 34 -8.48 -7.12 4.28
CA VAL A 34 -7.17 -7.45 3.71
C VAL A 34 -6.05 -6.94 4.61
N LEU A 35 -6.29 -5.78 5.23
CA LEU A 35 -5.46 -5.20 6.27
C LEU A 35 -6.14 -5.42 7.62
N LEU A 36 -5.34 -5.79 8.62
CA LEU A 36 -5.85 -5.93 9.98
C LEU A 36 -6.14 -4.54 10.53
N VAL A 37 -7.41 -4.22 10.73
CA VAL A 37 -7.81 -3.00 11.44
C VAL A 37 -7.53 -3.19 12.92
N ASP A 38 -6.60 -2.41 13.47
CA ASP A 38 -6.53 -2.26 14.92
C ASP A 38 -7.89 -1.69 15.39
N PRO A 39 -8.56 -2.27 16.41
CA PRO A 39 -9.81 -1.71 16.94
C PRO A 39 -9.71 -0.22 17.29
N ALA A 40 -8.52 0.30 17.61
CA ALA A 40 -8.28 1.73 17.83
C ALA A 40 -8.38 2.59 16.56
N GLU A 41 -8.27 1.99 15.37
CA GLU A 41 -8.30 2.64 14.06
C GLU A 41 -9.68 2.52 13.37
N GLY A 42 -10.59 1.71 13.91
CA GLY A 42 -11.93 1.51 13.33
C GLY A 42 -12.71 2.82 13.17
N LYS A 43 -12.65 3.71 14.17
CA LYS A 43 -13.29 5.04 14.11
C LYS A 43 -12.70 5.92 13.00
N LEU A 44 -11.38 5.83 12.77
CA LEU A 44 -10.72 6.57 11.69
C LEU A 44 -11.15 6.03 10.33
N ILE A 45 -11.16 4.71 10.15
CA ILE A 45 -11.62 4.08 8.90
C ILE A 45 -13.08 4.40 8.59
N GLU A 46 -13.96 4.42 9.59
CA GLU A 46 -15.37 4.79 9.42
C GLU A 46 -15.52 6.26 9.03
N ALA A 47 -14.81 7.17 9.71
CA ALA A 47 -14.84 8.59 9.38
C ALA A 47 -14.29 8.87 7.96
N LEU A 48 -13.21 8.18 7.56
CA LEU A 48 -12.65 8.26 6.21
C LEU A 48 -13.65 7.74 5.16
N ALA A 49 -14.33 6.63 5.43
CA ALA A 49 -15.32 6.08 4.52
C ALA A 49 -16.51 7.03 4.33
N HIS A 50 -16.99 7.67 5.41
CA HIS A 50 -18.07 8.64 5.36
C HIS A 50 -17.68 9.89 4.55
N GLU A 51 -16.51 10.46 4.82
CA GLU A 51 -15.99 11.61 4.08
C GLU A 51 -15.80 11.27 2.59
N GLN A 52 -15.26 10.08 2.29
CA GLN A 52 -15.08 9.62 0.91
C GLN A 52 -16.41 9.48 0.16
N TYR A 53 -17.45 9.00 0.85
CA TYR A 53 -18.78 8.85 0.27
C TYR A 53 -19.35 10.23 -0.12
N THR A 54 -19.25 11.22 0.76
CA THR A 54 -19.64 12.61 0.49
C THR A 54 -18.87 13.20 -0.70
N ARG A 55 -17.56 12.96 -0.80
CA ARG A 55 -16.74 13.42 -1.94
C ARG A 55 -17.21 12.82 -3.26
N ILE A 56 -17.46 11.51 -3.29
CA ILE A 56 -17.95 10.82 -4.49
C ILE A 56 -19.35 11.31 -4.90
N GLU A 57 -20.25 11.55 -3.94
CA GLU A 57 -21.59 12.10 -4.23
C GLU A 57 -21.52 13.52 -4.80
N SER A 58 -20.55 14.32 -4.34
CA SER A 58 -20.33 15.69 -4.80
C SER A 58 -19.65 15.79 -6.17
N CYS A 59 -19.10 14.69 -6.70
CA CYS A 59 -18.53 14.68 -8.03
C CYS A 59 -19.61 14.90 -9.09
N GLU A 60 -19.46 15.94 -9.91
CA GLU A 60 -20.39 16.24 -11.01
C GLU A 60 -20.71 14.95 -11.77
N ALA A 61 -21.95 14.51 -11.73
CA ALA A 61 -22.42 13.19 -12.19
C ALA A 61 -22.05 12.81 -13.65
N ARG A 62 -21.44 13.73 -14.42
CA ARG A 62 -20.93 13.52 -15.79
C ARG A 62 -19.42 13.26 -15.87
N LYS A 63 -18.67 13.48 -14.79
CA LYS A 63 -17.23 13.24 -14.68
C LYS A 63 -16.99 12.47 -13.38
N SER A 64 -17.23 11.17 -13.43
CA SER A 64 -16.84 10.25 -12.36
C SER A 64 -15.39 10.53 -11.92
N CYS A 65 -15.15 10.69 -10.62
CA CYS A 65 -13.83 11.04 -10.08
C CYS A 65 -12.96 9.78 -9.88
N PRO A 66 -11.94 9.55 -10.73
CA PRO A 66 -11.16 8.32 -10.65
C PRO A 66 -10.25 8.29 -9.42
N GLN A 67 -9.79 9.45 -8.96
CA GLN A 67 -8.97 9.61 -7.76
C GLN A 67 -9.76 9.21 -6.50
N ASP A 68 -10.98 9.74 -6.36
CA ASP A 68 -11.88 9.39 -5.25
C ASP A 68 -12.22 7.90 -5.23
N GLN A 69 -12.39 7.29 -6.40
CA GLN A 69 -12.62 5.85 -6.51
C GLN A 69 -11.38 5.03 -6.11
N TYR A 70 -10.17 5.54 -6.38
CA TYR A 70 -8.92 4.92 -5.92
C TYR A 70 -8.80 5.00 -4.40
N THR A 71 -9.08 6.16 -3.80
CA THR A 71 -9.09 6.37 -2.35
C THR A 71 -10.14 5.49 -1.67
N ARG A 72 -11.33 5.33 -2.27
CA ARG A 72 -12.34 4.36 -1.81
C ARG A 72 -11.80 2.93 -1.79
N GLY A 73 -11.03 2.53 -2.80
CA GLY A 73 -10.37 1.23 -2.84
C GLY A 73 -9.37 1.04 -1.70
N LEU A 74 -8.56 2.06 -1.40
CA LEU A 74 -7.62 2.04 -0.28
C LEU A 74 -8.31 1.89 1.08
N ILE A 75 -9.41 2.63 1.31
CA ILE A 75 -10.22 2.50 2.53
C ILE A 75 -10.83 1.09 2.61
N ALA A 76 -11.31 0.57 1.49
CA ALA A 76 -11.94 -0.75 1.43
C ALA A 76 -10.98 -1.91 1.74
N LEU A 77 -9.66 -1.73 1.60
CA LEU A 77 -8.65 -2.72 2.03
C LEU A 77 -8.79 -3.08 3.52
N PHE A 78 -9.22 -2.13 4.34
CA PHE A 78 -9.48 -2.30 5.77
C PHE A 78 -10.86 -2.88 6.09
N GLN A 79 -11.79 -2.87 5.12
CA GLN A 79 -13.18 -3.23 5.35
C GLN A 79 -13.54 -4.60 4.79
N SER A 80 -13.20 -4.86 3.52
CA SER A 80 -13.47 -6.14 2.85
C SER A 80 -12.72 -6.21 1.53
N ARG A 81 -12.16 -7.37 1.23
CA ARG A 81 -11.50 -7.64 -0.05
C ARG A 81 -12.37 -7.32 -1.27
N GLU A 82 -13.64 -7.71 -1.24
CA GLU A 82 -14.57 -7.55 -2.36
C GLU A 82 -14.77 -6.08 -2.74
N ARG A 83 -15.09 -5.22 -1.75
CA ARG A 83 -15.24 -3.76 -1.98
C ARG A 83 -13.97 -3.11 -2.51
N ALA A 84 -12.80 -3.59 -2.07
CA ALA A 84 -11.52 -3.07 -2.56
C ALA A 84 -11.30 -3.46 -4.03
N LEU A 85 -11.55 -4.73 -4.38
CA LEU A 85 -11.47 -5.22 -5.76
C LEU A 85 -12.39 -4.44 -6.70
N GLU A 86 -13.66 -4.29 -6.32
CA GLU A 86 -14.65 -3.53 -7.10
C GLU A 86 -14.19 -2.08 -7.32
N SER A 87 -13.70 -1.43 -6.26
CA SER A 87 -13.25 -0.05 -6.35
C SER A 87 -12.06 0.12 -7.30
N PHE A 88 -11.04 -0.73 -7.20
CA PHE A 88 -9.87 -0.70 -8.08
C PHE A 88 -10.21 -1.06 -9.53
N GLN A 89 -11.16 -1.97 -9.76
CA GLN A 89 -11.66 -2.27 -11.10
C GLN A 89 -12.34 -1.05 -11.72
N GLN A 90 -13.13 -0.31 -10.93
CA GLN A 90 -13.79 0.90 -11.39
C GLN A 90 -12.78 2.00 -11.76
N VAL A 91 -11.68 2.16 -11.00
CA VAL A 91 -10.58 3.07 -11.38
C VAL A 91 -10.02 2.73 -12.76
N ARG A 92 -9.79 1.45 -13.04
CA ARG A 92 -9.28 0.99 -14.35
C ARG A 92 -10.26 1.26 -15.48
N ALA A 93 -11.57 1.16 -15.22
CA ALA A 93 -12.59 1.49 -16.21
C ALA A 93 -12.68 3.00 -16.48
N LEU A 94 -12.57 3.83 -15.43
CA LEU A 94 -12.70 5.28 -15.54
C LEU A 94 -11.43 5.98 -16.04
N ALA A 95 -10.25 5.45 -15.73
CA ALA A 95 -8.96 6.08 -16.06
C ALA A 95 -7.88 5.06 -16.45
N PRO A 96 -8.08 4.25 -17.53
CA PRO A 96 -7.24 3.09 -17.85
C PRO A 96 -5.75 3.39 -18.06
N ASN A 97 -5.42 4.58 -18.57
CA ASN A 97 -4.04 4.98 -18.90
C ASN A 97 -3.39 5.84 -17.81
N SER A 98 -3.96 5.86 -16.60
CA SER A 98 -3.47 6.67 -15.49
C SER A 98 -2.55 5.89 -14.56
N ARG A 99 -1.71 6.61 -13.80
CA ARG A 99 -0.87 6.02 -12.75
C ARG A 99 -1.70 5.24 -11.72
N ILE A 100 -2.88 5.77 -11.35
CA ILE A 100 -3.77 5.11 -10.39
C ILE A 100 -4.37 3.82 -10.95
N ALA A 101 -4.56 3.69 -12.27
CA ALA A 101 -4.97 2.41 -12.87
C ALA A 101 -3.85 1.36 -12.86
N THR A 102 -2.60 1.77 -13.05
CA THR A 102 -1.43 0.88 -12.87
C THR A 102 -1.34 0.38 -11.43
N MET A 103 -1.42 1.30 -10.45
CA MET A 103 -1.41 0.94 -9.02
C MET A 103 -2.61 0.05 -8.66
N SER A 104 -3.80 0.36 -9.20
CA SER A 104 -5.01 -0.47 -9.03
C SER A 104 -4.82 -1.89 -9.57
N THR A 105 -4.07 -2.06 -10.66
CA THR A 105 -3.77 -3.39 -11.22
C THR A 105 -2.92 -4.21 -10.25
N SER A 106 -1.88 -3.61 -9.67
CA SER A 106 -1.06 -4.27 -8.64
C SER A 106 -1.87 -4.68 -7.42
N TRP A 107 -2.80 -3.82 -6.97
CA TRP A 107 -3.71 -4.17 -5.88
C TRP A 107 -4.63 -5.34 -6.24
N ILE A 108 -5.24 -5.33 -7.43
CA ILE A 108 -6.12 -6.42 -7.88
C ILE A 108 -5.37 -7.75 -7.91
N GLU A 109 -4.14 -7.77 -8.45
CA GLU A 109 -3.31 -8.98 -8.47
C GLU A 109 -3.02 -9.50 -7.06
N LEU A 110 -2.65 -8.61 -6.13
CA LEU A 110 -2.41 -8.96 -4.73
C LEU A 110 -3.67 -9.52 -4.05
N LEU A 111 -4.82 -8.90 -4.28
CA LEU A 111 -6.12 -9.29 -3.71
C LEU A 111 -6.59 -10.66 -4.26
N GLN A 112 -6.36 -10.93 -5.55
CA GLN A 112 -6.72 -12.19 -6.19
C GLN A 112 -5.77 -13.34 -5.84
N ALA A 113 -4.46 -13.08 -5.80
CA ALA A 113 -3.45 -14.06 -5.38
C ALA A 113 -3.75 -14.59 -3.98
N SER A 114 -4.11 -13.67 -3.08
CA SER A 114 -4.46 -13.97 -1.69
C SER A 114 -5.83 -14.65 -1.51
N GLY A 115 -6.65 -14.81 -2.55
CA GLY A 115 -7.96 -15.49 -2.50
C GLY A 115 -7.98 -16.86 -3.17
N SER A 116 -7.07 -17.09 -4.11
CA SER A 116 -7.03 -18.32 -4.91
C SER A 116 -6.35 -19.51 -4.22
N GLY A 117 -5.86 -19.37 -2.97
CA GLY A 117 -5.07 -20.40 -2.31
C GLY A 117 -3.73 -20.72 -3.03
N ARG A 118 -3.40 -20.01 -4.11
CA ARG A 118 -2.10 -20.08 -4.78
C ARG A 118 -1.09 -19.34 -3.92
N SER A 119 -0.55 -20.09 -2.96
CA SER A 119 0.59 -19.69 -2.16
C SER A 119 1.80 -19.48 -3.08
N VAL A 120 1.96 -18.27 -3.61
CA VAL A 120 3.24 -17.80 -4.13
C VAL A 120 4.07 -17.46 -2.90
N LEU A 121 4.60 -18.50 -2.24
CA LEU A 121 5.55 -18.43 -1.12
C LEU A 121 5.06 -17.62 0.10
N ASN A 122 4.55 -18.30 1.14
CA ASN A 122 4.42 -17.80 2.52
C ASN A 122 3.66 -16.47 2.78
N VAL A 123 2.80 -15.98 1.87
CA VAL A 123 1.90 -14.83 2.16
C VAL A 123 0.70 -15.22 3.05
N HIS A 124 0.44 -16.52 3.27
CA HIS A 124 -0.67 -16.95 4.13
C HIS A 124 -0.35 -16.88 5.64
N GLN A 125 0.91 -16.62 6.02
CA GLN A 125 1.32 -16.38 7.42
C GLN A 125 1.83 -14.96 7.67
N ALA A 126 2.24 -14.25 6.62
CA ALA A 126 2.54 -12.83 6.68
C ALA A 126 1.45 -12.12 5.88
N GLY A 127 0.54 -11.42 6.54
CA GLY A 127 -0.39 -10.52 5.88
C GLY A 127 0.33 -9.53 4.96
N VAL A 128 -0.42 -8.62 4.32
CA VAL A 128 0.17 -7.51 3.57
C VAL A 128 1.35 -6.93 4.38
N PRO A 129 2.58 -6.86 3.83
CA PRO A 129 3.75 -6.45 4.60
C PRO A 129 3.46 -5.12 5.31
N LYS A 130 3.93 -4.95 6.55
CA LYS A 130 3.66 -3.72 7.32
C LYS A 130 4.04 -2.45 6.55
N VAL A 131 5.11 -2.51 5.75
CA VAL A 131 5.55 -1.46 4.82
C VAL A 131 4.45 -1.06 3.81
N THR A 132 3.69 -2.02 3.32
CA THR A 132 2.56 -1.77 2.40
C THR A 132 1.36 -1.17 3.14
N GLU A 133 1.11 -1.58 4.39
CA GLU A 133 0.08 -0.95 5.23
C GLU A 133 0.44 0.51 5.55
N ASP A 134 1.69 0.79 5.95
CA ASP A 134 2.18 2.14 6.24
C ASP A 134 2.07 3.04 5.00
N PHE A 135 2.37 2.51 3.82
CA PHE A 135 2.17 3.22 2.55
C PHE A 135 0.69 3.56 2.29
N VAL A 136 -0.23 2.65 2.62
CA VAL A 136 -1.67 2.92 2.49
C VAL A 136 -2.09 4.04 3.43
N TRP A 137 -1.59 4.04 4.66
CA TRP A 137 -1.88 5.10 5.63
C TRP A 137 -1.33 6.47 5.21
N GLU A 138 -0.10 6.51 4.71
CA GLU A 138 0.51 7.74 4.17
C GLU A 138 -0.29 8.27 2.97
N ALA A 139 -0.75 7.38 2.08
CA ALA A 139 -1.58 7.77 0.95
C ALA A 139 -2.92 8.35 1.41
N LEU A 140 -3.58 7.72 2.39
CA LEU A 140 -4.84 8.22 2.94
C LEU A 140 -4.66 9.57 3.64
N GLU A 141 -3.62 9.74 4.45
CA GLU A 141 -3.36 11.02 5.11
C GLU A 141 -3.18 12.16 4.10
N ARG A 142 -2.45 11.91 3.00
CA ARG A 142 -2.27 12.88 1.90
C ARG A 142 -3.58 13.23 1.20
N GLU A 143 -4.46 12.26 0.94
CA GLU A 143 -5.74 12.51 0.26
C GLU A 143 -6.75 13.27 1.14
N PHE A 144 -6.61 13.16 2.47
CA PHE A 144 -7.52 13.74 3.45
C PHE A 144 -6.92 14.91 4.24
N GLU A 145 -5.81 15.50 3.78
CA GLU A 145 -5.18 16.67 4.43
C GLU A 145 -6.15 17.86 4.56
N GLY A 146 -7.04 18.04 3.57
CA GLY A 146 -8.11 19.05 3.58
C GLY A 146 -9.45 18.60 4.15
N ALA A 147 -9.53 17.46 4.85
CA ALA A 147 -10.77 16.94 5.42
C ALA A 147 -11.22 17.72 6.66
N ASN A 148 -12.43 17.40 7.15
CA ASN A 148 -13.00 18.01 8.35
C ASN A 148 -12.10 17.81 9.61
N GLU A 149 -12.33 18.62 10.64
CA GLU A 149 -11.56 18.59 11.90
C GLU A 149 -11.57 17.21 12.57
N THR A 150 -12.68 16.46 12.43
CA THR A 150 -12.82 15.13 13.03
C THR A 150 -11.83 14.13 12.44
N VAL A 151 -11.72 14.06 11.11
CA VAL A 151 -10.76 13.17 10.42
C VAL A 151 -9.32 13.55 10.79
N ARG A 152 -9.01 14.84 10.79
CA ARG A 152 -7.68 15.35 11.18
C ARG A 152 -7.34 15.02 12.64
N GLY A 153 -8.29 15.12 13.56
CA GLY A 153 -8.13 14.72 14.95
C GLY A 153 -7.80 13.23 15.12
N LEU A 154 -8.47 12.38 14.35
CA LEU A 154 -8.26 10.93 14.36
C LEU A 154 -6.91 10.51 13.75
N PHE A 155 -6.45 11.18 12.68
CA PHE A 155 -5.08 11.00 12.17
C PHE A 155 -4.02 11.41 13.20
N ASN A 156 -4.21 12.54 13.89
CA ASN A 156 -3.30 12.96 14.95
C ASN A 156 -3.25 11.96 16.11
N GLU A 157 -4.39 11.36 16.48
CA GLU A 157 -4.44 10.32 17.51
C GLU A 157 -3.67 9.05 17.07
N ARG A 158 -3.85 8.63 15.82
CA ARG A 158 -3.06 7.55 15.20
C ARG A 158 -1.56 7.86 15.21
N ALA A 159 -1.18 9.05 14.75
CA ALA A 159 0.22 9.47 14.70
C ALA A 159 0.89 9.46 16.08
N LYS A 160 0.18 9.88 17.14
CA LYS A 160 0.66 9.78 18.52
C LYS A 160 0.86 8.33 18.96
N ARG A 161 -0.03 7.40 18.57
CA ARG A 161 0.11 5.97 18.89
C ARG A 161 1.29 5.32 18.16
N VAL A 162 1.40 5.55 16.86
CA VAL A 162 2.46 4.98 16.02
C VAL A 162 3.81 5.61 16.38
N GLY A 163 3.86 6.93 16.55
CA GLY A 163 5.06 7.68 16.96
C GLY A 163 5.52 7.35 18.39
N GLY A 164 4.58 7.17 19.33
CA GLY A 164 4.90 6.73 20.69
C GLY A 164 5.47 5.29 20.76
N LEU A 165 5.21 4.48 19.73
CA LEU A 165 5.76 3.13 19.60
C LEU A 165 7.21 3.16 19.05
N MET A 166 7.56 4.17 18.27
CA MET A 166 8.93 4.42 17.79
C MET A 166 9.81 5.13 18.83
N ASP A 167 9.22 5.93 19.73
CA ASP A 167 9.94 6.63 20.81
C ASP A 167 10.19 5.76 22.06
N ARG A 168 9.56 4.58 22.13
CA ARG A 168 10.04 3.49 22.99
C ARG A 168 11.28 2.85 22.38
N ARG A 169 12.39 3.59 22.39
CA ARG A 169 13.72 2.97 22.49
C ARG A 169 13.63 1.99 23.67
N PRO A 170 13.98 0.69 23.50
CA PRO A 170 14.11 -0.17 24.66
C PRO A 170 15.24 0.44 25.50
N VAL A 171 14.86 1.13 26.57
CA VAL A 171 15.72 1.23 27.73
C VAL A 171 15.88 -0.22 28.15
N ILE A 172 17.00 -0.81 27.75
CA ILE A 172 17.50 -2.04 28.34
C ILE A 172 17.61 -1.70 29.82
N SER A 173 16.59 -2.07 30.59
CA SER A 173 16.71 -2.21 32.03
C SER A 173 17.81 -3.24 32.22
N GLN A 174 18.98 -2.69 32.55
CA GLN A 174 20.19 -3.37 32.92
C GLN A 174 19.95 -4.06 34.26
N ASP A 175 19.14 -5.11 34.26
CA ASP A 175 18.93 -6.01 35.39
C ASP A 175 18.35 -7.34 34.87
N GLN A 176 19.20 -8.14 34.22
CA GLN A 176 19.42 -9.52 34.65
C GLN A 176 20.57 -10.15 33.85
N ALA A 177 21.62 -10.51 34.57
CA ALA A 177 22.66 -11.40 34.09
C ALA A 177 22.07 -12.79 33.83
N THR A 178 22.28 -13.33 32.62
CA THR A 178 22.98 -14.60 32.30
C THR A 178 22.52 -15.20 30.96
N SER A 179 23.50 -15.68 30.16
CA SER A 179 23.41 -16.45 28.89
C SER A 179 23.46 -15.66 27.56
N PRO A 180 23.99 -16.24 26.46
CA PRO A 180 25.23 -15.76 25.84
C PRO A 180 24.98 -14.88 24.60
N LYS A 181 25.92 -13.96 24.40
CA LYS A 181 25.98 -12.97 23.30
C LYS A 181 25.89 -13.65 21.93
N GLU A 182 24.86 -13.31 21.16
CA GLU A 182 24.82 -13.52 19.71
C GLU A 182 25.41 -12.27 19.03
N PRO A 183 26.65 -12.32 18.49
CA PRO A 183 27.32 -11.17 17.86
C PRO A 183 26.70 -10.75 16.50
N ASP A 184 25.81 -11.58 15.94
CA ASP A 184 25.36 -11.46 14.56
C ASP A 184 24.25 -10.42 14.37
N GLN A 185 23.43 -10.15 15.38
CA GLN A 185 22.34 -9.17 15.29
C GLN A 185 22.86 -7.74 15.22
N ALA A 186 23.88 -7.40 16.03
CA ALA A 186 24.52 -6.09 16.01
C ALA A 186 25.27 -5.84 14.69
N ALA A 187 25.95 -6.86 14.17
CA ALA A 187 26.63 -6.79 12.88
C ALA A 187 25.64 -6.62 11.72
N THR A 188 24.48 -7.28 11.77
CA THR A 188 23.43 -7.17 10.75
C THR A 188 22.83 -5.77 10.71
N ILE A 189 22.53 -5.18 11.88
CA ILE A 189 22.01 -3.81 11.96
C ILE A 189 23.03 -2.81 11.40
N GLN A 190 24.31 -2.96 11.74
CA GLN A 190 25.37 -2.09 11.24
C GLN A 190 25.57 -2.23 9.72
N ALA A 191 25.47 -3.44 9.18
CA ALA A 191 25.53 -3.69 7.74
C ALA A 191 24.35 -3.06 6.99
N LEU A 192 23.14 -3.11 7.57
CA LEU A 192 21.95 -2.47 7.01
C LEU A 192 22.07 -0.95 7.01
N GLN A 193 22.54 -0.36 8.11
CA GLN A 193 22.80 1.08 8.19
C GLN A 193 23.80 1.56 7.14
N LYS A 194 24.88 0.79 6.94
CA LYS A 194 25.88 1.10 5.90
C LYS A 194 25.28 1.06 4.49
N ARG A 195 24.45 0.06 4.20
CA ARG A 195 23.74 -0.04 2.90
C ARG A 195 22.75 1.10 2.68
N LEU A 196 22.02 1.52 3.71
CA LEU A 196 21.12 2.67 3.62
C LEU A 196 21.89 3.95 3.31
N GLN A 197 22.98 4.20 4.04
CA GLN A 197 23.81 5.40 3.84
C GLN A 197 24.47 5.42 2.45
N GLU A 198 24.85 4.26 1.91
CA GLU A 198 25.36 4.12 0.55
C GLU A 198 24.28 4.41 -0.51
N ARG A 199 23.05 3.93 -0.29
CA ARG A 199 21.92 4.25 -1.16
C ARG A 199 21.56 5.74 -1.14
N GLU A 200 21.56 6.38 0.03
CA GLU A 200 21.31 7.81 0.14
C GLU A 200 22.34 8.65 -0.62
N ARG A 201 23.64 8.29 -0.52
CA ARG A 201 24.69 8.94 -1.33
C ARG A 201 24.46 8.76 -2.82
N THR A 202 24.05 7.56 -3.24
CA THR A 202 23.76 7.26 -4.65
C THR A 202 22.58 8.10 -5.15
N LEU A 203 21.52 8.24 -4.35
CA LEU A 203 20.37 9.08 -4.67
C LEU A 203 20.77 10.55 -4.80
N ALA A 204 21.56 11.08 -3.86
CA ALA A 204 22.06 12.45 -3.93
C ALA A 204 22.91 12.72 -5.20
N GLN A 205 23.73 11.74 -5.59
CA GLN A 205 24.51 11.84 -6.83
C GLN A 205 23.62 11.85 -8.08
N ARG A 206 22.60 10.99 -8.12
CA ARG A 206 21.63 10.96 -9.23
C ARG A 206 20.83 12.27 -9.31
N ASP A 207 20.46 12.84 -8.17
CA ASP A 207 19.79 14.15 -8.11
C ASP A 207 20.65 15.27 -8.68
N GLN A 208 21.95 15.26 -8.38
CA GLN A 208 22.89 16.22 -8.94
C GLN A 208 23.00 16.05 -10.47
N GLN A 209 23.05 14.80 -10.96
CA GLN A 209 23.06 14.52 -12.39
C GLN A 209 21.75 14.97 -13.07
N MET A 210 20.59 14.77 -12.42
CA MET A 210 19.31 15.26 -12.92
C MET A 210 19.29 16.78 -13.04
N LYS A 211 19.87 17.51 -12.08
CA LYS A 211 19.99 18.98 -12.17
C LYS A 211 20.84 19.43 -13.36
N VAL A 212 21.95 18.75 -13.62
CA VAL A 212 22.82 19.07 -14.77
C VAL A 212 22.07 18.83 -16.09
N ILE A 213 21.41 17.68 -16.23
CA ILE A 213 20.64 17.35 -17.44
C ILE A 213 19.47 18.34 -17.61
N ALA A 214 18.79 18.70 -16.52
CA ALA A 214 17.73 19.70 -16.56
C ALA A 214 18.24 21.07 -17.03
N SER A 215 19.42 21.49 -16.59
CA SER A 215 20.07 22.73 -17.07
C SER A 215 20.38 22.65 -18.57
N GLN A 216 20.94 21.53 -19.04
CA GLN A 216 21.27 21.33 -20.45
C GLN A 216 20.02 21.39 -21.34
N LEU A 217 18.90 20.84 -20.86
CA LEU A 217 17.62 20.92 -21.57
C LEU A 217 17.09 22.35 -21.68
N GLU A 218 17.27 23.16 -20.63
CA GLU A 218 16.86 24.57 -20.66
C GLU A 218 17.72 25.40 -21.63
N ASP A 219 19.03 25.12 -21.69
CA ASP A 219 19.94 25.76 -22.65
C ASP A 219 19.60 25.37 -24.09
N LEU A 220 19.34 24.08 -24.35
CA LEU A 220 18.91 23.59 -25.67
C LEU A 220 17.59 24.23 -26.10
N LYS A 221 16.63 24.37 -25.19
CA LYS A 221 15.35 25.04 -25.44
C LYS A 221 15.53 26.51 -25.78
N ARG A 222 16.46 27.20 -25.11
CA ARG A 222 16.80 28.60 -25.41
C ARG A 222 17.41 28.74 -26.81
N ILE A 223 18.30 27.84 -27.21
CA ILE A 223 18.87 27.79 -28.57
C ILE A 223 17.79 27.53 -29.61
N GLU A 224 16.90 26.56 -29.37
CA GLU A 224 15.81 26.26 -30.30
C GLU A 224 14.90 27.48 -30.50
N LYS A 225 14.54 28.17 -29.42
CA LYS A 225 13.75 29.40 -29.48
C LYS A 225 14.45 30.51 -30.28
N ASP A 226 15.74 30.76 -30.04
CA ASP A 226 16.51 31.76 -30.79
C ASP A 226 16.58 31.42 -32.28
N THR A 227 16.84 30.15 -32.63
CA THR A 227 16.87 29.73 -34.05
C THR A 227 15.51 29.88 -34.73
N HIS A 228 14.42 29.62 -34.01
CA HIS A 228 13.06 29.81 -34.51
C HIS A 228 12.73 31.28 -34.73
N ASP A 229 13.06 32.15 -33.77
CA ASP A 229 12.84 33.59 -33.85
C ASP A 229 13.69 34.20 -34.99
N ARG A 230 14.94 33.75 -35.15
CA ARG A 230 15.82 34.14 -36.27
C ARG A 230 15.27 33.70 -37.63
N ARG A 231 14.70 32.50 -37.74
CA ARG A 231 14.02 32.03 -38.98
C ARG A 231 12.78 32.87 -39.31
N LYS A 232 11.99 33.25 -38.30
CA LYS A 232 10.84 34.15 -38.50
C LYS A 232 11.27 35.53 -38.98
N ALA A 233 12.31 36.11 -38.37
CA ALA A 233 12.85 37.42 -38.75
C ALA A 233 13.36 37.45 -40.21
N VAL A 234 14.04 36.39 -40.67
CA VAL A 234 14.48 36.29 -42.07
C VAL A 234 13.29 36.26 -43.03
N ARG A 235 12.24 35.46 -42.73
CA ARG A 235 11.03 35.39 -43.57
C ARG A 235 10.27 36.71 -43.64
N SER A 236 10.17 37.45 -42.53
CA SER A 236 9.53 38.78 -42.56
C SER A 236 10.34 39.80 -43.35
N SER A 237 11.67 39.68 -43.39
CA SER A 237 12.54 40.58 -44.15
C SER A 237 12.48 40.31 -45.67
N THR A 238 12.30 39.05 -46.09
CA THR A 238 12.15 38.69 -47.53
C THR A 238 10.82 39.16 -48.13
N ILE A 239 9.78 39.39 -47.31
CA ILE A 239 8.46 39.86 -47.77
C ILE A 239 8.43 41.39 -47.95
N VAL A 240 9.46 42.11 -47.50
CA VAL A 240 9.60 43.57 -47.63
C VAL A 240 10.84 43.88 -48.48
N ALA A 241 10.80 43.50 -49.75
CA ALA A 241 11.66 44.09 -50.79
C ALA A 241 10.76 44.41 -52.00
N PRO A 242 10.85 45.63 -52.57
CA PRO A 242 9.95 46.14 -53.60
C PRO A 242 10.05 45.41 -54.94
#